data_AF-A0A671L898-F1
#
_entry.id   AF-A0A671L898-F1
#
_cell.length_a   1.000
_cell.length_b   1.000
_cell.length_c   1.000
_cell.angle_alpha   90.00
_cell.angle_beta   90.00
_cell.angle_gamma   90.00
#
_symmetry.space_group_name_H-M   'P 1'
#
loop_
_entity.id
_entity.type
_entity.pdbx_description
1 polymer ?
#
loop_
_entity_poly.entity_id
_entity_poly.type
_entity_poly.pdbx_seq_one_letter_code
_entity_poly.pdbx_strand_id
1 'polypeptide(L)'
;MGRKLDLTGLTDVEAEHVMQVVQRDMELRKTEETRLNEMKKALVEEGSRSVLLSRQHRFNERCCIRCCSLFTFLLNPKRSCLDCCYNLCLTYISKHLSSHLSVSERLYVCGFVYTHGLMKECNNCL
;
A
#
# COMPACT_ATOMS: atom_id res chain seq x y z
N MET A 1 23.35 -20.53 9.62
CA MET A 1 24.59 -20.31 10.39
C MET A 1 25.43 -19.28 9.63
N GLY A 2 25.54 -18.06 10.13
CA GLY A 2 26.30 -17.00 9.46
C GLY A 2 27.80 -17.24 9.57
N ARG A 3 28.53 -17.18 8.45
CA ARG A 3 30.00 -17.17 8.44
C ARG A 3 30.46 -15.85 9.06
N LYS A 4 31.44 -15.90 9.96
CA LYS A 4 32.01 -14.71 10.58
C LYS A 4 32.80 -13.94 9.52
N LEU A 5 32.45 -12.68 9.30
CA LEU A 5 33.19 -11.80 8.39
C LEU A 5 34.47 -11.37 9.13
N ASP A 6 35.63 -11.66 8.55
CA ASP A 6 36.91 -11.21 9.09
C ASP A 6 37.22 -9.81 8.54
N LEU A 7 37.44 -8.85 9.46
CA LEU A 7 37.67 -7.44 9.16
C LEU A 7 39.07 -6.97 9.61
N THR A 8 39.92 -7.88 10.10
CA THR A 8 41.25 -7.51 10.65
C THR A 8 42.22 -6.96 9.60
N GLY A 9 41.92 -7.11 8.31
CA GLY A 9 42.72 -6.57 7.21
C GLY A 9 42.46 -5.10 6.89
N LEU A 10 41.49 -4.45 7.51
CA LEU A 10 41.17 -3.04 7.28
C LEU A 10 42.13 -2.13 8.06
N THR A 11 42.55 -1.04 7.42
CA THR A 11 43.16 0.10 8.12
C THR A 11 42.09 0.88 8.88
N ASP A 12 42.50 1.70 9.87
CA ASP A 12 41.55 2.50 10.66
C ASP A 12 40.69 3.43 9.80
N VAL A 13 41.27 4.02 8.74
CA VAL A 13 40.56 4.91 7.81
C VAL A 13 39.51 4.15 7.00
N GLU A 14 39.83 2.93 6.54
CA GLU A 14 38.89 2.09 5.81
C GLU A 14 37.78 1.58 6.72
N ALA A 15 38.12 1.20 7.96
CA ALA A 15 37.14 0.77 8.95
C ALA A 15 36.16 1.89 9.31
N GLU A 16 36.66 3.13 9.48
CA GLU A 16 35.80 4.29 9.73
C GLU A 16 34.88 4.57 8.53
N HIS A 17 35.39 4.49 7.30
CA HIS A 17 34.56 4.67 6.11
C HIS A 17 33.47 3.59 5.98
N VAL A 18 33.82 2.32 6.21
CA VAL A 18 32.85 1.21 6.24
C VAL A 18 31.78 1.47 7.30
N MET A 19 32.18 1.91 8.50
CA MET A 19 31.24 2.21 9.57
C MET A 19 30.26 3.33 9.20
N GLN A 20 30.71 4.38 8.50
CA GLN A 20 29.82 5.44 7.98
C GLN A 20 28.82 4.92 6.94
N VAL A 21 29.23 3.99 6.07
CA VAL A 21 28.32 3.35 5.11
C VAL A 21 27.29 2.49 5.83
N VAL A 22 27.71 1.68 6.81
CA VAL A 22 26.82 0.84 7.61
C VAL A 22 25.83 1.69 8.39
N GLN A 23 26.26 2.77 9.02
CA GLN A 23 25.38 3.65 9.78
C GLN A 23 24.28 4.26 8.90
N ARG A 24 24.63 4.74 7.70
CA ARG A 24 23.64 5.24 6.73
C ARG A 24 22.69 4.15 6.26
N ASP A 25 23.17 2.94 6.00
CA ASP A 25 22.32 1.81 5.63
C ASP A 25 21.34 1.44 6.74
N MET A 26 21.79 1.45 8.00
CA MET A 26 20.94 1.22 9.17
C MET A 26 19.85 2.29 9.32
N GLU A 27 20.19 3.57 9.10
CA GLU A 27 19.24 4.67 9.12
C GLU A 27 18.22 4.59 7.98
N LEU A 28 18.67 4.20 6.78
CA LEU A 28 17.79 3.96 5.64
C LEU A 28 16.81 2.82 5.92
N ARG A 29 17.28 1.68 6.46
CA ARG A 29 16.43 0.56 6.86
C ARG A 29 15.39 0.95 7.90
N LYS A 30 15.79 1.71 8.92
CA LYS A 30 14.87 2.17 9.98
C LYS A 30 13.80 3.12 9.44
N THR A 31 14.19 4.02 8.54
CA THR A 31 13.26 4.94 7.86
C THR A 31 12.25 4.16 7.02
N GLU A 32 12.74 3.20 6.25
CA GLU A 32 11.88 2.38 5.39
C GLU A 32 10.95 1.47 6.19
N GLU A 33 11.45 0.86 7.26
CA GLU A 33 10.62 0.05 8.16
C GLU A 33 9.49 0.88 8.78
N THR A 34 9.79 2.12 9.19
CA THR A 34 8.78 3.06 9.73
C THR A 34 7.73 3.37 8.67
N ARG A 35 8.15 3.75 7.46
CA ARG A 35 7.27 4.07 6.33
C ARG A 35 6.36 2.89 5.97
N LEU A 36 6.92 1.68 5.90
CA LEU A 36 6.15 0.46 5.62
C LEU A 36 5.16 0.15 6.74
N ASN A 37 5.55 0.30 8.01
CA ASN A 37 4.67 0.06 9.15
C ASN A 37 3.49 1.04 9.18
N GLU A 38 3.70 2.31 8.86
CA GLU A 38 2.63 3.29 8.73
C GLU A 38 1.66 2.92 7.60
N MET A 39 2.18 2.52 6.44
CA MET A 39 1.35 2.03 5.33
C MET A 39 0.54 0.78 5.71
N LYS A 40 1.13 -0.18 6.44
CA LYS A 40 0.41 -1.38 6.94
C LYS A 40 -0.73 -0.98 7.86
N LYS A 41 -0.49 -0.06 8.80
CA LYS A 41 -1.52 0.45 9.72
C LYS A 41 -2.67 1.10 8.96
N ALA A 42 -2.36 1.97 8.00
CA ALA A 42 -3.36 2.63 7.17
C ALA A 42 -4.22 1.61 6.38
N LEU A 43 -3.61 0.54 5.86
CA LEU A 43 -4.35 -0.55 5.20
C LEU A 43 -5.27 -1.31 6.16
N VAL A 44 -4.80 -1.64 7.37
CA VAL A 44 -5.63 -2.33 8.37
C VAL A 44 -6.81 -1.46 8.79
N GLU A 45 -6.58 -0.18 9.03
CA GLU A 45 -7.62 0.79 9.40
C GLU A 45 -8.67 0.91 8.28
N GLU A 46 -8.21 1.12 7.05
CA GLU A 46 -9.07 1.29 5.87
C GLU A 46 -9.85 -0.01 5.55
N GLY A 47 -9.25 -1.17 5.76
CA GLY A 47 -9.91 -2.48 5.68
C GLY A 47 -11.01 -2.63 6.73
N SER A 48 -10.71 -2.32 7.98
CA SER A 48 -11.66 -2.36 9.10
C SER A 48 -12.85 -1.41 8.86
N ARG A 49 -12.57 -0.19 8.40
CA ARG A 49 -13.56 0.81 8.02
C ARG A 49 -14.48 0.31 6.91
N SER A 50 -13.91 -0.32 5.88
CA SER A 50 -14.69 -0.90 4.77
C SER A 50 -15.65 -1.98 5.25
N VAL A 51 -15.22 -2.86 6.16
CA VAL A 51 -16.08 -3.89 6.77
C VAL A 51 -17.24 -3.24 7.53
N LEU A 52 -16.96 -2.23 8.37
CA LEU A 52 -18.00 -1.54 9.13
C LEU A 52 -19.04 -0.87 8.22
N LEU A 53 -18.59 -0.16 7.19
CA LEU A 53 -19.46 0.51 6.22
C LEU A 53 -20.27 -0.47 5.38
N SER A 54 -19.70 -1.62 5.00
CA SER A 54 -20.40 -2.64 4.22
C SER A 54 -21.61 -3.25 4.94
N ARG A 55 -21.58 -3.28 6.28
CA ARG A 55 -22.68 -3.79 7.12
C ARG A 55 -23.83 -2.80 7.25
N GLN A 56 -23.60 -1.52 6.97
CA GLN A 56 -24.65 -0.51 7.02
C GLN A 56 -25.61 -0.69 5.82
N HIS A 57 -26.91 -0.67 6.10
CA HIS A 57 -27.94 -1.01 5.12
C HIS A 57 -27.81 -0.18 3.83
N ARG A 58 -27.48 -0.88 2.72
CA ARG A 58 -27.33 -0.32 1.36
C ARG A 58 -26.32 0.84 1.27
N PHE A 59 -25.37 0.93 2.20
CA PHE A 59 -24.35 2.00 2.16
C PHE A 59 -23.57 1.94 0.86
N ASN A 60 -22.98 0.79 0.52
CA ASN A 60 -22.16 0.68 -0.68
C ASN A 60 -22.96 0.59 -1.99
N GLU A 61 -24.29 0.57 -1.93
CA GLU A 61 -25.13 0.78 -3.11
C GLU A 61 -25.29 2.27 -3.43
N ARG A 62 -25.23 3.13 -2.40
CA ARG A 62 -25.47 4.58 -2.49
C ARG A 62 -24.19 5.42 -2.42
N CYS A 63 -23.18 4.94 -1.72
CA CYS A 63 -21.94 5.66 -1.41
C CYS A 63 -20.70 4.84 -1.80
N CYS A 64 -19.66 5.54 -2.25
CA CYS A 64 -18.33 4.99 -2.44
C CYS A 64 -17.78 4.44 -1.12
N ILE A 65 -17.29 3.19 -1.10
CA ILE A 65 -16.75 2.60 0.14
C ILE A 65 -15.52 3.37 0.66
N ARG A 66 -14.78 4.03 -0.24
CA ARG A 66 -13.51 4.68 0.09
C ARG A 66 -13.67 6.13 0.52
N CYS A 67 -14.35 6.97 -0.26
CA CYS A 67 -14.48 8.38 0.08
C CYS A 67 -15.81 8.73 0.77
N CYS A 68 -16.70 7.74 0.98
CA CYS A 68 -18.05 7.90 1.55
C CYS A 68 -18.99 8.84 0.78
N SER A 69 -18.56 9.39 -0.36
CA SER A 69 -19.39 10.27 -1.19
C SER A 69 -20.48 9.48 -1.92
N LEU A 70 -21.63 10.11 -2.11
CA LEU A 70 -22.75 9.56 -2.86
C LEU A 70 -22.36 9.26 -4.32
N PHE A 71 -22.96 8.21 -4.87
CA PHE A 71 -23.00 8.02 -6.31
C PHE A 71 -24.04 8.96 -6.91
N THR A 72 -23.62 9.73 -7.90
CA THR A 72 -24.50 10.65 -8.61
C THR A 72 -24.45 10.27 -10.08
N PHE A 73 -25.62 10.10 -10.69
CA PHE A 73 -25.72 9.79 -12.11
C PHE A 73 -24.98 10.84 -12.94
N LEU A 74 -24.19 10.39 -13.93
CA LEU A 74 -23.30 11.16 -14.82
C LEU A 74 -22.10 11.87 -14.14
N LEU A 75 -22.28 12.53 -13.00
CA LEU A 75 -21.22 13.31 -12.35
C LEU A 75 -20.24 12.47 -11.53
N ASN A 76 -20.75 11.44 -10.84
CA ASN A 76 -19.94 10.59 -9.99
C ASN A 76 -20.42 9.13 -10.07
N PRO A 77 -20.33 8.52 -11.27
CA PRO A 77 -20.91 7.22 -11.50
C PRO A 77 -20.13 6.13 -10.76
N LYS A 78 -20.82 5.02 -10.55
CA LYS A 78 -20.39 3.87 -9.77
C LYS A 78 -19.58 2.89 -10.62
N ARG A 79 -18.50 2.35 -10.08
CA ARG A 79 -17.72 1.21 -10.62
C ARG A 79 -17.42 0.23 -9.50
N SER A 80 -17.42 -1.07 -9.80
CA SER A 80 -17.05 -2.10 -8.82
C SER A 80 -15.59 -2.49 -9.01
N CYS A 81 -14.87 -2.64 -7.89
CA CYS A 81 -13.54 -3.24 -7.89
C CYS A 81 -13.65 -4.74 -8.25
N LEU A 82 -12.75 -5.25 -9.08
CA LEU A 82 -12.70 -6.66 -9.46
C LEU A 82 -12.49 -7.57 -8.24
N ASP A 83 -11.49 -7.25 -7.41
CA ASP A 83 -11.01 -8.16 -6.38
C ASP A 83 -11.80 -8.07 -5.07
N CYS A 84 -12.15 -6.86 -4.63
CA CYS A 84 -12.87 -6.66 -3.37
C CYS A 84 -14.38 -6.44 -3.55
N CYS A 85 -14.87 -6.42 -4.80
CA CYS A 85 -16.28 -6.26 -5.19
C CYS A 85 -17.01 -4.99 -4.68
N TYR A 86 -16.36 -4.14 -3.90
CA TYR A 86 -16.96 -2.89 -3.44
C TYR A 86 -17.12 -1.86 -4.56
N ASN A 87 -18.19 -1.08 -4.45
CA ASN A 87 -18.49 0.03 -5.32
C ASN A 87 -17.71 1.28 -4.94
N LEU A 88 -17.20 1.94 -5.96
CA LEU A 88 -16.30 3.08 -5.93
C LEU A 88 -16.80 4.14 -6.90
N CYS A 89 -16.58 5.40 -6.57
CA CYS A 89 -16.97 6.49 -7.43
C CYS A 89 -15.83 6.85 -8.38
N LEU A 90 -16.16 7.29 -9.59
CA LEU A 90 -15.12 7.67 -10.57
C LEU A 90 -14.19 8.76 -10.05
N THR A 91 -14.67 9.71 -9.25
CA THR A 91 -13.82 10.76 -8.66
C THR A 91 -12.70 10.17 -7.79
N TYR A 92 -13.02 9.17 -6.97
CA TYR A 92 -12.02 8.46 -6.18
C TYR A 92 -11.06 7.69 -7.09
N ILE A 93 -11.59 6.95 -8.06
CA ILE A 93 -10.79 6.16 -9.00
C ILE A 93 -9.77 7.03 -9.75
N SER A 94 -10.20 8.18 -10.28
CA SER A 94 -9.33 9.10 -11.02
C SER A 94 -8.22 9.71 -10.17
N LYS A 95 -8.48 9.95 -8.87
CA LYS A 95 -7.47 10.47 -7.93
C LYS A 95 -6.43 9.41 -7.55
N HIS A 96 -6.78 8.14 -7.66
CA HIS A 96 -5.93 7.02 -7.28
C HIS A 96 -5.52 6.17 -8.48
N LEU A 97 -5.46 6.76 -9.68
CA LEU A 97 -5.20 6.10 -10.96
C LEU A 97 -3.81 5.42 -11.07
N SER A 98 -2.94 5.57 -10.05
CA SER A 98 -1.79 4.68 -9.84
C SER A 98 -2.19 3.22 -9.57
N SER A 99 -3.49 2.93 -9.41
CA SER A 99 -4.05 1.58 -9.40
C SER A 99 -4.19 1.06 -10.82
N HIS A 100 -3.53 -0.06 -11.12
CA HIS A 100 -3.46 -0.67 -12.46
C HIS A 100 -4.86 -0.79 -13.09
N LEU A 101 -5.09 0.00 -14.15
CA LEU A 101 -6.11 -0.32 -15.13
C LEU A 101 -5.56 -1.53 -15.91
N SER A 102 -6.21 -2.69 -15.84
CA SER A 102 -5.88 -3.77 -16.76
C SER A 102 -6.25 -3.29 -18.17
N VAL A 103 -5.23 -2.90 -18.95
CA VAL A 103 -5.39 -2.34 -20.31
C VAL A 103 -6.12 -3.31 -21.24
N SER A 104 -6.11 -4.61 -20.91
CA SER A 104 -6.67 -5.67 -21.73
C SER A 104 -8.19 -5.90 -21.58
N GLU A 105 -8.85 -5.49 -20.47
CA GLU A 105 -10.21 -5.98 -20.16
C GLU A 105 -11.22 -4.95 -19.63
N ARG A 106 -10.87 -3.65 -19.54
CA ARG A 106 -11.72 -2.62 -18.87
C ARG A 106 -12.06 -2.97 -17.42
N LEU A 107 -11.30 -3.84 -16.77
CA LEU A 107 -11.48 -4.23 -15.37
C LEU A 107 -10.62 -3.33 -14.47
N TYR A 108 -11.19 -2.95 -13.33
CA TYR A 108 -10.59 -2.02 -12.37
C TYR A 108 -10.32 -2.71 -11.03
N VAL A 109 -9.07 -2.65 -10.56
CA VAL A 109 -8.68 -3.02 -9.19
C VAL A 109 -8.43 -1.75 -8.39
N CYS A 110 -9.02 -1.64 -7.20
CA CYS A 110 -8.90 -0.42 -6.42
C CYS A 110 -7.53 -0.24 -5.76
N GLY A 111 -7.13 1.02 -5.54
CA GLY A 111 -5.86 1.36 -4.90
C GLY A 111 -5.60 0.63 -3.58
N PHE A 112 -6.64 0.37 -2.78
CA PHE A 112 -6.52 -0.43 -1.56
C PHE A 112 -6.06 -1.87 -1.84
N VAL A 113 -6.70 -2.57 -2.79
CA VAL A 113 -6.34 -3.98 -3.07
C VAL A 113 -4.95 -4.05 -3.68
N TYR A 114 -4.65 -3.14 -4.60
CA TYR A 114 -3.34 -3.05 -5.23
C TYR A 114 -2.22 -2.84 -4.19
N THR A 115 -2.36 -1.82 -3.34
CA THR A 115 -1.36 -1.53 -2.29
C THR A 115 -1.27 -2.64 -1.26
N HIS A 116 -2.39 -3.27 -0.89
CA HIS A 116 -2.39 -4.42 -0.01
C HIS A 116 -1.69 -5.64 -0.63
N GLY A 117 -1.81 -5.86 -1.94
CA GLY A 117 -1.06 -6.87 -2.69
C GLY A 117 0.44 -6.61 -2.66
N LEU A 118 0.88 -5.41 -3.01
CA LEU A 118 2.29 -5.01 -2.95
C LEU A 118 2.89 -5.17 -1.54
N MET A 119 2.13 -4.81 -0.50
CA MET A 119 2.59 -4.95 0.88
C MET A 119 2.72 -6.42 1.32
N LYS A 120 1.93 -7.33 0.76
CA LYS A 120 2.12 -8.78 0.98
C LYS A 120 3.38 -9.30 0.31
N GLU A 121 3.66 -8.86 -0.92
CA GLU A 121 4.89 -9.21 -1.63
C GLU A 121 6.13 -8.69 -0.90
N CYS A 122 6.09 -7.43 -0.43
CA CYS A 122 7.17 -6.83 0.34
C CYS A 122 7.48 -7.60 1.64
N ASN A 123 6.45 -8.08 2.35
CA ASN A 123 6.63 -8.90 3.56
C ASN A 123 7.23 -10.29 3.27
N ASN A 124 7.12 -10.81 2.05
CA ASN A 124 7.74 -12.08 1.67
C ASN A 124 9.22 -11.92 1.28
N CYS A 125 9.69 -10.68 1.09
CA CYS A 125 11.09 -10.36 0.78
C CYS A 125 11.93 -10.00 2.03
N LEU A 126 11.29 -9.76 3.16
CA LEU A 126 11.90 -9.46 4.47
C LEU A 126 11.91 -10.71 5.35
#